data_AF-A0A1V5HDE2-F1
#
_entry.id   AF-A0A1V5HDE2-F1
#
_cell.length_a   1.000
_cell.length_b   1.000
_cell.length_c   1.000
_cell.angle_alpha   90.00
_cell.angle_beta   90.00
_cell.angle_gamma   90.00
#
_symmetry.space_group_name_H-M   'P 1'
#
loop_
_entity.id
_entity.type
_entity.pdbx_description
1 polymer ?
#
loop_
_entity_poly.entity_id
_entity_poly.type
_entity_poly.pdbx_seq_one_letter_code
_entity_poly.pdbx_strand_id
1 'polypeptide(L)'
;MAHELAFGDDGAARMMYVEEVPWHGLGKRLNSPPTAEEAIKAAGLDWTVARAPLFYHESVEQTGVVRGHYAIVPTEGWTKRERPVFGVVTEQYQPLQNVEAFSFFDPLIDGGQATYETAGALGEGERVWVLTKLAGDGIRVGRGGEDAVGRYLLLSNSHDGRSAVQVKFTPIRVVCNNTLTLALKRGPCLKVEHTREMKRRLELAKQLLVEIIDGYAEIEQAFKRFATTPLGDKELHAYLDAVFPPPTPPASPKKESAARYEAECERAKRHRGCCMELFGTWRNRLPGTAGTLWAAYNSVTEYVDHYYVAGNSRALSPSGRLQSMWFGRGSLTKAVAFSKAREIIESRRN
;
A
#
# COMPACT_ATOMS: atom_id res chain seq x y z
N MET A 1 -8.38 -16.17 -14.26
CA MET A 1 -7.54 -15.67 -13.15
C MET A 1 -8.32 -14.57 -12.46
N ALA A 2 -8.69 -14.75 -11.19
CA ALA A 2 -9.46 -13.74 -10.46
C ALA A 2 -8.53 -12.57 -10.11
N HIS A 3 -8.62 -11.51 -10.90
CA HIS A 3 -8.14 -10.20 -10.52
C HIS A 3 -9.12 -9.69 -9.46
N GLU A 4 -8.66 -9.45 -8.23
CA GLU A 4 -9.33 -8.64 -7.20
C GLU A 4 -9.24 -7.14 -7.52
N LEU A 5 -8.94 -6.72 -8.75
CA LEU A 5 -9.39 -5.40 -9.19
C LEU A 5 -10.91 -5.48 -9.26
N ALA A 6 -11.61 -4.41 -8.90
CA ALA A 6 -13.02 -4.34 -9.16
C ALA A 6 -13.25 -4.22 -10.67
N PHE A 7 -14.26 -4.90 -11.20
CA PHE A 7 -14.66 -4.82 -12.61
C PHE A 7 -16.07 -4.27 -12.73
N GLY A 8 -16.38 -3.64 -13.85
CA GLY A 8 -17.75 -3.39 -14.28
C GLY A 8 -18.39 -4.64 -14.88
N ASP A 9 -19.70 -4.60 -15.13
CA ASP A 9 -20.43 -5.66 -15.83
C ASP A 9 -19.99 -5.80 -17.30
N ASP A 10 -19.39 -4.75 -17.85
CA ASP A 10 -18.75 -4.71 -19.17
C ASP A 10 -17.38 -5.40 -19.21
N GLY A 11 -16.90 -5.91 -18.07
CA GLY A 11 -15.58 -6.52 -17.93
C GLY A 11 -14.43 -5.51 -17.89
N ALA A 12 -14.71 -4.20 -17.84
CA ALA A 12 -13.68 -3.18 -17.69
C ALA A 12 -13.18 -3.13 -16.25
N ALA A 13 -11.86 -3.09 -16.06
CA ALA A 13 -11.25 -2.92 -14.74
C ALA A 13 -11.49 -1.49 -14.24
N ARG A 14 -11.92 -1.35 -12.98
CA ARG A 14 -12.05 -0.08 -12.27
C ARG A 14 -10.69 0.42 -11.80
N MET A 15 -9.90 0.90 -12.74
CA MET A 15 -8.58 1.45 -12.51
C MET A 15 -8.22 2.41 -13.65
N MET A 16 -7.53 3.50 -13.32
CA MET A 16 -6.84 4.35 -14.28
C MET A 16 -5.34 4.38 -14.00
N TYR A 17 -4.56 4.69 -15.03
CA TYR A 17 -3.13 4.95 -14.91
C TYR A 17 -2.70 5.97 -15.96
N VAL A 18 -1.68 6.77 -15.62
CA VAL A 18 -1.09 7.77 -16.50
C VAL A 18 0.18 7.20 -17.14
N GLU A 19 0.26 7.28 -18.46
CA GLU A 19 1.41 6.90 -19.29
C GLU A 19 1.90 5.45 -19.18
N GLU A 20 2.54 5.07 -18.07
CA GLU A 20 3.19 3.77 -17.88
C GLU A 20 2.16 2.66 -17.66
N VAL A 21 2.22 1.64 -18.52
CA VAL A 21 1.30 0.50 -18.45
C VAL A 21 1.64 -0.34 -17.21
N PRO A 22 0.67 -0.57 -16.30
CA PRO A 22 0.91 -1.44 -15.17
C PRO A 22 1.21 -2.86 -15.66
N TRP A 23 1.98 -3.60 -14.89
CA TRP A 23 2.44 -4.95 -15.22
C TRP A 23 1.33 -5.97 -15.57
N HIS A 24 0.09 -5.73 -15.15
CA HIS A 24 -1.08 -6.55 -15.47
C HIS A 24 -1.85 -6.08 -16.71
N GLY A 25 -1.53 -4.91 -17.26
CA GLY A 25 -2.13 -4.36 -18.49
C GLY A 25 -3.61 -3.99 -18.41
N LEU A 26 -4.16 -3.85 -17.20
CA LEU A 26 -5.58 -3.55 -16.97
C LEU A 26 -5.77 -2.11 -16.51
N GLY A 27 -6.95 -1.55 -16.80
CA GLY A 27 -7.34 -0.19 -16.47
C GLY A 27 -7.30 0.76 -17.68
N LYS A 28 -7.85 1.95 -17.49
CA LYS A 28 -7.92 2.99 -18.51
C LYS A 28 -6.62 3.81 -18.50
N ARG A 29 -5.91 3.78 -19.63
CA ARG A 29 -4.72 4.62 -19.86
C ARG A 29 -5.14 6.07 -20.11
N LEU A 30 -4.45 7.00 -19.46
CA LEU A 30 -4.51 8.42 -19.74
C LEU A 30 -3.14 8.88 -20.26
N ASN A 31 -3.14 9.77 -21.25
CA ASN A 31 -1.91 10.27 -21.90
C ASN A 31 -1.33 11.50 -21.21
N SER A 32 -2.08 12.08 -20.27
CA SER A 32 -1.67 13.22 -19.47
C SER A 32 -2.32 13.11 -18.10
N PRO A 33 -1.72 13.73 -17.06
CA PRO A 33 -2.36 13.79 -15.75
C PRO A 33 -3.77 14.39 -15.81
N PRO A 34 -4.80 13.68 -15.31
CA PRO A 34 -6.17 14.18 -15.27
C PRO A 34 -6.41 15.18 -14.12
N THR A 35 -7.52 15.91 -14.19
CA THR A 35 -8.17 16.53 -13.03
C THR A 35 -8.81 15.47 -12.11
N ALA A 36 -9.23 15.85 -10.89
CA ALA A 36 -9.94 14.94 -9.98
C ALA A 36 -11.21 14.33 -10.61
N GLU A 37 -11.99 15.14 -11.33
CA GLU A 37 -13.22 14.74 -12.01
C GLU A 37 -12.94 13.75 -13.17
N GLU A 38 -11.92 14.02 -13.97
CA GLU A 38 -11.52 13.11 -15.05
C GLU A 38 -10.96 11.80 -14.49
N ALA A 39 -10.17 11.88 -13.40
CA ALA A 39 -9.53 10.74 -12.77
C ALA A 39 -10.55 9.76 -12.19
N ILE A 40 -11.55 10.27 -11.44
CA ILE A 40 -12.57 9.42 -10.81
C ILE A 40 -13.46 8.72 -11.86
N LYS A 41 -13.81 9.43 -12.93
CA LYS A 41 -14.54 8.87 -14.08
C LYS A 41 -13.69 7.84 -14.83
N ALA A 42 -12.42 8.15 -15.10
CA ALA A 42 -11.50 7.24 -15.78
C ALA A 42 -11.25 5.95 -14.99
N ALA A 43 -11.22 6.03 -13.67
CA ALA A 43 -11.06 4.89 -12.78
C ALA A 43 -12.35 4.07 -12.60
N GLY A 44 -13.51 4.54 -13.10
CA GLY A 44 -14.80 3.89 -12.88
C GLY A 44 -15.25 3.94 -11.42
N LEU A 45 -14.88 5.02 -10.71
CA LEU A 45 -15.10 5.22 -9.29
C LEU A 45 -16.11 6.33 -8.96
N ASP A 46 -16.74 6.90 -9.99
CA ASP A 46 -17.76 7.96 -9.90
C ASP A 46 -19.11 7.41 -9.41
N TRP A 47 -19.07 6.80 -8.24
CA TRP A 47 -20.21 6.24 -7.53
C TRP A 47 -20.12 6.56 -6.05
N THR A 48 -21.29 6.60 -5.40
CA THR A 48 -21.43 6.87 -3.98
C THR A 48 -21.70 5.61 -3.18
N VAL A 49 -21.55 5.71 -1.86
CA VAL A 49 -21.96 4.65 -0.92
C VAL A 49 -22.92 5.19 0.12
N ALA A 50 -23.82 4.33 0.59
CA ALA A 50 -24.75 4.63 1.66
C ALA A 50 -24.79 3.51 2.71
N ARG A 51 -25.22 3.89 3.92
CA ARG A 51 -25.60 2.93 4.96
C ARG A 51 -27.02 2.45 4.69
N ALA A 52 -27.18 1.14 4.58
CA ALA A 52 -28.48 0.47 4.47
C ALA A 52 -28.79 -0.25 5.79
N PRO A 53 -30.02 -0.16 6.32
CA PRO A 53 -30.44 -0.94 7.48
C PRO A 53 -30.28 -2.45 7.24
N LEU A 54 -29.86 -3.18 8.27
CA LEU A 54 -29.76 -4.64 8.23
C LEU A 54 -31.03 -5.27 8.80
N PHE A 55 -31.51 -6.30 8.12
CA PHE A 55 -32.67 -7.08 8.53
C PHE A 55 -32.28 -8.55 8.70
N TYR A 56 -32.96 -9.24 9.61
CA TYR A 56 -32.86 -10.69 9.77
C TYR A 56 -34.25 -11.32 9.68
N HIS A 57 -34.31 -12.57 9.24
CA HIS A 57 -35.56 -13.33 9.10
C HIS A 57 -35.68 -14.33 10.25
N GLU A 58 -36.74 -14.22 11.05
CA GLU A 58 -37.13 -15.27 12.02
C GLU A 58 -37.98 -16.34 11.34
N SER A 59 -38.75 -15.92 10.32
CA SER A 59 -39.48 -16.77 9.39
C SER A 59 -39.58 -16.06 8.02
N VAL A 60 -40.22 -16.69 7.03
CA VAL A 60 -40.46 -16.08 5.72
C VAL A 60 -41.30 -14.79 5.83
N GLU A 61 -42.21 -14.72 6.80
CA GLU A 61 -43.15 -13.61 6.99
C GLU A 61 -42.68 -12.61 8.06
N GLN A 62 -41.77 -13.03 8.97
CA GLN A 62 -41.33 -12.22 10.10
C GLN A 62 -39.89 -11.74 9.92
N THR A 63 -39.74 -10.42 9.78
CA THR A 63 -38.45 -9.73 9.70
C THR A 63 -38.20 -8.85 10.92
N GLY A 64 -36.99 -8.92 11.46
CA GLY A 64 -36.49 -8.01 12.49
C GLY A 64 -35.38 -7.11 11.94
N VAL A 65 -35.12 -5.99 12.62
CA VAL A 65 -34.04 -5.04 12.28
C VAL A 65 -32.86 -5.27 13.20
N VAL A 66 -31.66 -5.40 12.66
CA VAL A 66 -30.42 -5.43 13.43
C VAL A 66 -30.05 -4.00 13.82
N ARG A 67 -30.47 -3.58 15.01
CA ARG A 67 -30.23 -2.20 15.49
C ARG A 67 -28.74 -1.90 15.67
N GLY A 68 -28.36 -0.65 15.38
CA GLY A 68 -26.98 -0.15 15.54
C GLY A 68 -25.97 -0.65 14.51
N HIS A 69 -26.39 -1.52 13.57
CA HIS A 69 -25.54 -2.07 12.52
C HIS A 69 -26.15 -1.80 11.13
N TYR A 70 -25.29 -1.53 10.16
CA TYR A 70 -25.66 -1.14 8.81
C TYR A 70 -24.79 -1.85 7.79
N ALA A 71 -25.38 -2.23 6.66
CA ALA A 71 -24.62 -2.61 5.48
C ALA A 71 -24.09 -1.35 4.78
N ILE A 72 -22.86 -1.37 4.29
CA ILE A 72 -22.39 -0.39 3.31
C ILE A 72 -22.62 -0.95 1.92
N VAL A 73 -23.37 -0.20 1.11
CA VAL A 73 -23.72 -0.57 -0.27
C VAL A 73 -23.41 0.58 -1.21
N PRO A 74 -22.97 0.31 -2.45
CA PRO A 74 -22.87 1.34 -3.47
C PRO A 74 -24.26 1.79 -3.92
N THR A 75 -24.36 3.07 -4.29
CA THR A 75 -25.62 3.74 -4.63
C THR A 75 -25.56 4.42 -5.99
N GLU A 76 -25.66 5.75 -6.04
CA GLU A 76 -25.62 6.52 -7.28
C GLU A 76 -24.34 6.27 -8.06
N GLY A 77 -24.42 6.21 -9.40
CA GLY A 77 -23.29 5.94 -10.28
C GLY A 77 -22.81 4.48 -10.32
N TRP A 78 -23.39 3.59 -9.50
CA TRP A 78 -23.02 2.17 -9.53
C TRP A 78 -23.53 1.49 -10.80
N THR A 79 -22.60 0.95 -11.58
CA THR A 79 -22.91 0.39 -12.91
C THR A 79 -23.22 -1.10 -12.93
N LYS A 80 -22.91 -1.86 -11.87
CA LYS A 80 -23.28 -3.29 -11.85
C LYS A 80 -24.75 -3.47 -11.55
N ARG A 81 -25.37 -4.47 -12.18
CA ARG A 81 -26.77 -4.86 -11.93
C ARG A 81 -26.99 -5.28 -10.49
N GLU A 82 -26.07 -6.04 -9.92
CA GLU A 82 -26.10 -6.45 -8.52
C GLU A 82 -25.34 -5.45 -7.65
N ARG A 83 -25.94 -5.10 -6.51
CA ARG A 83 -25.30 -4.25 -5.51
C ARG A 83 -24.65 -5.13 -4.45
N PRO A 84 -23.31 -5.16 -4.36
CA PRO A 84 -22.65 -5.90 -3.31
C PRO A 84 -22.86 -5.21 -1.96
N VAL A 85 -22.83 -6.01 -0.89
CA VAL A 85 -22.64 -5.50 0.47
C VAL A 85 -21.13 -5.48 0.72
N PHE A 86 -20.55 -4.27 0.80
CA PHE A 86 -19.11 -4.10 1.02
C PHE A 86 -18.69 -4.53 2.43
N GLY A 87 -19.55 -4.29 3.42
CA GLY A 87 -19.29 -4.70 4.80
C GLY A 87 -20.42 -4.30 5.73
N VAL A 88 -20.33 -4.77 6.98
CA VAL A 88 -21.23 -4.41 8.07
C VAL A 88 -20.50 -3.48 9.02
N VAL A 89 -21.10 -2.34 9.30
CA VAL A 89 -20.52 -1.28 10.12
C VAL A 89 -21.45 -0.87 11.25
N THR A 90 -20.92 -0.17 12.25
CA THR A 90 -21.71 0.38 13.35
C THR A 90 -22.29 1.75 12.99
N GLU A 91 -23.21 2.25 13.80
CA GLU A 91 -23.80 3.59 13.67
C GLU A 91 -22.78 4.75 13.66
N GLN A 92 -21.62 4.55 14.28
CA GLN A 92 -20.56 5.56 14.33
C GLN A 92 -19.82 5.69 13.00
N TYR A 93 -19.90 4.67 12.13
CA TYR A 93 -19.21 4.66 10.85
C TYR A 93 -19.76 5.74 9.92
N GLN A 94 -18.86 6.58 9.41
CA GLN A 94 -19.14 7.52 8.33
C GLN A 94 -18.31 7.17 7.08
N PRO A 95 -18.95 6.89 5.94
CA PRO A 95 -18.23 6.65 4.70
C PRO A 95 -17.55 7.93 4.20
N LEU A 96 -16.33 7.79 3.70
CA LEU A 96 -15.68 8.81 2.87
C LEU A 96 -16.08 8.51 1.43
N GLN A 97 -16.79 9.43 0.76
CA GLN A 97 -17.18 9.21 -0.63
C GLN A 97 -15.95 9.23 -1.54
N ASN A 98 -16.00 8.52 -2.66
CA ASN A 98 -14.86 8.43 -3.57
C ASN A 98 -14.45 9.82 -4.07
N VAL A 99 -15.40 10.68 -4.43
CA VAL A 99 -15.13 12.08 -4.82
C VAL A 99 -14.36 12.87 -3.75
N GLU A 100 -14.65 12.63 -2.47
CA GLU A 100 -13.96 13.27 -1.34
C GLU A 100 -12.54 12.73 -1.14
N ALA A 101 -12.32 11.45 -1.47
CA ALA A 101 -11.01 10.83 -1.45
C ALA A 101 -10.10 11.35 -2.57
N PHE A 102 -10.66 11.60 -3.76
CA PHE A 102 -9.92 12.23 -4.87
C PHE A 102 -9.59 13.69 -4.55
N SER A 103 -10.58 14.47 -4.07
CA SER A 103 -10.39 15.88 -3.75
C SER A 103 -9.48 16.15 -2.54
N PHE A 104 -8.99 15.10 -1.88
CA PHE A 104 -8.01 15.22 -0.82
C PHE A 104 -6.70 15.87 -1.31
N PHE A 105 -6.31 15.60 -2.55
CA PHE A 105 -5.05 16.09 -3.11
C PHE A 105 -5.19 17.40 -3.90
N ASP A 106 -6.40 17.91 -4.13
CA ASP A 106 -6.65 19.13 -4.92
C ASP A 106 -5.71 20.30 -4.56
N PRO A 107 -5.44 20.63 -3.27
CA PRO A 107 -4.51 21.72 -2.95
C PRO A 107 -3.10 21.55 -3.54
N LEU A 108 -2.63 20.31 -3.69
CA LEU A 108 -1.34 20.01 -4.30
C LEU A 108 -1.43 19.98 -5.83
N ILE A 109 -2.53 19.45 -6.37
CA ILE A 109 -2.77 19.38 -7.83
C ILE A 109 -2.92 20.79 -8.40
N ASP A 110 -3.80 21.61 -7.82
CA ASP A 110 -4.08 22.99 -8.25
C ASP A 110 -2.85 23.89 -8.09
N GLY A 111 -2.03 23.62 -7.07
CA GLY A 111 -0.75 24.30 -6.86
C GLY A 111 0.38 23.83 -7.78
N GLY A 112 0.14 22.86 -8.66
CA GLY A 112 1.17 22.28 -9.55
C GLY A 112 2.26 21.49 -8.82
N GLN A 113 2.03 21.12 -7.56
CA GLN A 113 2.97 20.40 -6.71
C GLN A 113 2.82 18.87 -6.82
N ALA A 114 1.71 18.40 -7.39
CA ALA A 114 1.47 16.99 -7.64
C ALA A 114 0.60 16.78 -8.90
N THR A 115 0.60 15.55 -9.38
CA THR A 115 -0.26 15.08 -10.47
C THR A 115 -0.88 13.74 -10.10
N TYR A 116 -2.10 13.44 -10.54
CA TYR A 116 -2.65 12.08 -10.40
C TYR A 116 -1.85 11.10 -11.25
N GLU A 117 -1.55 9.91 -10.69
CA GLU A 117 -0.75 8.88 -11.34
C GLU A 117 -1.59 7.63 -11.64
N THR A 118 -2.25 7.10 -10.61
CA THR A 118 -3.13 5.93 -10.73
C THR A 118 -4.18 5.94 -9.64
N ALA A 119 -5.36 5.43 -9.93
CA ALA A 119 -6.41 5.20 -8.94
C ALA A 119 -7.23 3.97 -9.34
N GLY A 120 -7.90 3.35 -8.38
CA GLY A 120 -8.74 2.20 -8.67
C GLY A 120 -9.44 1.62 -7.45
N ALA A 121 -10.15 0.52 -7.66
CA ALA A 121 -10.81 -0.24 -6.61
C ALA A 121 -10.44 -1.73 -6.61
N LEU A 122 -10.42 -2.30 -5.40
CA LEU A 122 -10.14 -3.70 -5.11
C LEU A 122 -11.42 -4.42 -4.66
N GLY A 123 -11.41 -5.74 -4.81
CA GLY A 123 -12.52 -6.63 -4.46
C GLY A 123 -13.74 -6.37 -5.32
N GLU A 124 -14.90 -6.24 -4.67
CA GLU A 124 -16.14 -5.82 -5.33
C GLU A 124 -16.21 -4.31 -5.52
N GLY A 125 -15.29 -3.54 -4.94
CA GLY A 125 -15.33 -2.08 -4.89
C GLY A 125 -15.15 -1.54 -3.47
N GLU A 126 -15.06 -2.41 -2.47
CA GLU A 126 -15.05 -2.02 -1.06
C GLU A 126 -13.77 -1.29 -0.63
N ARG A 127 -12.70 -1.34 -1.43
CA ARG A 127 -11.43 -0.69 -1.14
C ARG A 127 -10.98 0.14 -2.31
N VAL A 128 -10.71 1.42 -2.07
CA VAL A 128 -10.38 2.41 -3.10
C VAL A 128 -9.02 3.04 -2.78
N TRP A 129 -8.23 3.33 -3.81
CA TRP A 129 -6.99 4.07 -3.67
C TRP A 129 -6.84 5.17 -4.71
N VAL A 130 -6.05 6.18 -4.34
CA VAL A 130 -5.66 7.29 -5.19
C VAL A 130 -4.16 7.54 -4.95
N LEU A 131 -3.36 7.44 -6.01
CA LEU A 131 -1.93 7.70 -5.99
C LEU A 131 -1.64 8.99 -6.78
N THR A 132 -0.92 9.91 -6.16
CA THR A 132 -0.43 11.14 -6.79
C THR A 132 1.09 11.16 -6.80
N LYS A 133 1.68 11.61 -7.91
CA LYS A 133 3.11 11.85 -8.06
C LYS A 133 3.42 13.29 -7.67
N LEU A 134 4.42 13.50 -6.82
CA LEU A 134 4.86 14.85 -6.46
C LEU A 134 5.79 15.41 -7.54
N ALA A 135 5.68 16.70 -7.83
CA ALA A 135 6.51 17.42 -8.79
C ALA A 135 8.00 17.45 -8.36
N GLY A 136 8.89 17.74 -9.30
CA GLY A 136 10.35 17.83 -9.09
C GLY A 136 11.13 16.53 -9.37
N ASP A 137 12.46 16.59 -9.23
CA ASP A 137 13.42 15.61 -9.77
C ASP A 137 13.50 14.24 -9.03
N GLY A 138 12.56 14.00 -8.10
CA GLY A 138 12.58 12.83 -7.22
C GLY A 138 13.79 12.82 -6.27
N ILE A 139 14.08 11.66 -5.70
CA ILE A 139 15.26 11.42 -4.86
C ILE A 139 16.32 10.71 -5.71
N ARG A 140 17.57 11.19 -5.63
CA ARG A 140 18.73 10.54 -6.26
C ARG A 140 19.62 9.90 -5.19
N VAL A 141 19.80 8.59 -5.30
CA VAL A 141 20.56 7.76 -4.35
C VAL A 141 21.78 7.16 -5.06
N GLY A 142 22.89 7.00 -4.33
CA GLY A 142 24.18 6.60 -4.89
C GLY A 142 25.17 7.77 -4.97
N ARG A 143 26.45 7.46 -5.22
CA ARG A 143 27.54 8.45 -5.20
C ARG A 143 27.41 9.49 -6.33
N GLY A 144 26.87 9.10 -7.48
CA GLY A 144 26.57 9.98 -8.61
C GLY A 144 25.07 10.22 -8.83
N GLY A 145 24.21 9.77 -7.91
CA GLY A 145 22.75 9.89 -8.05
C GLY A 145 22.15 8.97 -9.13
N GLU A 146 22.80 7.83 -9.37
CA GLU A 146 22.47 6.87 -10.42
C GLU A 146 21.16 6.11 -10.17
N ASP A 147 20.71 6.05 -8.92
CA ASP A 147 19.49 5.34 -8.52
C ASP A 147 18.37 6.34 -8.21
N ALA A 148 17.38 6.40 -9.10
CA ALA A 148 16.28 7.34 -9.02
C ALA A 148 15.08 6.75 -8.27
N VAL A 149 14.51 7.55 -7.37
CA VAL A 149 13.31 7.21 -6.61
C VAL A 149 12.27 8.33 -6.75
N GLY A 150 11.13 8.02 -7.36
CA GLY A 150 10.02 8.95 -7.47
C GLY A 150 9.29 9.14 -6.14
N ARG A 151 8.67 10.30 -5.97
CA ARG A 151 7.94 10.67 -4.74
C ARG A 151 6.44 10.62 -5.02
N TYR A 152 5.70 9.85 -4.23
CA TYR A 152 4.27 9.66 -4.38
C TYR A 152 3.53 9.68 -3.04
N LEU A 153 2.32 10.21 -3.05
CA LEU A 153 1.38 10.10 -1.94
C LEU A 153 0.26 9.16 -2.34
N LEU A 154 -0.05 8.22 -1.43
CA LEU A 154 -1.13 7.27 -1.59
C LEU A 154 -2.20 7.57 -0.56
N LEU A 155 -3.42 7.87 -1.00
CA LEU A 155 -4.60 7.78 -0.16
C LEU A 155 -5.27 6.43 -0.38
N SER A 156 -5.61 5.75 0.72
CA SER A 156 -6.38 4.51 0.69
C SER A 156 -7.59 4.58 1.59
N ASN A 157 -8.73 4.11 1.07
CA ASN A 157 -10.04 4.16 1.71
C ASN A 157 -10.67 2.76 1.74
N SER A 158 -11.41 2.46 2.81
CA SER A 158 -12.11 1.17 2.98
C SER A 158 -13.56 1.39 3.37
N HIS A 159 -14.47 0.99 2.49
CA HIS A 159 -15.92 1.02 2.68
C HIS A 159 -16.45 -0.15 3.52
N ASP A 160 -15.63 -1.18 3.75
CA ASP A 160 -16.01 -2.39 4.49
C ASP A 160 -15.96 -2.26 6.03
N GLY A 161 -15.53 -1.10 6.54
CA GLY A 161 -15.39 -0.83 7.98
C GLY A 161 -14.17 -1.48 8.65
N ARG A 162 -13.29 -2.17 7.91
CA ARG A 162 -12.15 -2.91 8.48
C ARG A 162 -10.89 -2.08 8.59
N SER A 163 -10.81 -0.95 7.91
CA SER A 163 -9.62 -0.10 7.88
C SER A 163 -9.99 1.37 7.88
N ALA A 164 -9.12 2.18 8.48
CA ALA A 164 -9.21 3.63 8.45
C ALA A 164 -8.74 4.18 7.10
N VAL A 165 -9.18 5.39 6.77
CA VAL A 165 -8.57 6.20 5.70
C VAL A 165 -7.11 6.42 6.05
N GLN A 166 -6.21 6.14 5.11
CA GLN A 166 -4.78 6.30 5.33
C GLN A 166 -4.15 7.11 4.20
N VAL A 167 -3.21 7.97 4.57
CA VAL A 167 -2.33 8.68 3.64
C VAL A 167 -0.91 8.16 3.89
N LYS A 168 -0.21 7.75 2.84
CA LYS A 168 1.10 7.11 2.93
C LYS A 168 2.09 7.72 1.97
N PHE A 169 3.34 7.80 2.41
CA PHE A 169 4.47 8.04 1.51
C PHE A 169 4.79 6.76 0.77
N THR A 170 4.87 6.88 -0.55
CA THR A 170 5.07 5.74 -1.43
C THR A 170 6.25 6.04 -2.37
N PRO A 171 7.49 6.13 -1.86
CA PRO A 171 8.64 6.28 -2.75
C PRO A 171 8.69 5.09 -3.71
N ILE A 172 8.83 5.33 -5.01
CA ILE A 172 8.92 4.26 -6.01
C ILE A 172 10.30 4.28 -6.64
N ARG A 173 11.09 3.22 -6.42
CA ARG A 173 12.42 3.09 -7.03
C ARG A 173 12.28 2.67 -8.49
N VAL A 174 12.82 3.47 -9.42
CA VAL A 174 12.55 3.35 -10.86
C VAL A 174 13.05 2.03 -11.46
N VAL A 175 14.30 1.64 -11.20
CA VAL A 175 14.95 0.48 -11.86
C VAL A 175 14.23 -0.86 -11.61
N CYS A 176 13.47 -0.95 -10.52
CA CYS A 176 12.76 -2.16 -10.09
C CYS A 176 11.26 -1.93 -9.85
N ASN A 177 10.77 -0.70 -10.04
CA ASN A 177 9.41 -0.28 -9.68
C ASN A 177 8.99 -0.74 -8.26
N ASN A 178 9.92 -0.67 -7.30
CA ASN A 178 9.63 -1.08 -5.92
C ASN A 178 8.80 0.02 -5.27
N THR A 179 7.59 -0.31 -4.86
CA THR A 179 6.76 0.53 -4.03
C THR A 179 7.30 0.46 -2.60
N LEU A 180 8.12 1.40 -2.16
CA LEU A 180 8.79 1.34 -0.87
C LEU A 180 7.88 1.59 0.35
N THR A 181 6.54 1.64 0.15
CA THR A 181 5.46 1.99 1.11
C THR A 181 5.98 2.24 2.52
N LEU A 182 6.33 3.50 2.80
CA LEU A 182 6.85 3.90 4.10
C LEU A 182 5.69 4.49 4.91
N ALA A 183 5.34 3.80 6.00
CA ALA A 183 4.59 4.44 7.06
C ALA A 183 5.57 5.33 7.82
N LEU A 184 5.60 6.63 7.51
CA LEU A 184 6.30 7.58 8.37
C LEU A 184 5.58 7.57 9.73
N LYS A 185 6.30 7.18 10.79
CA LYS A 185 5.82 7.19 12.18
C LYS A 185 5.61 8.62 12.73
N ARG A 186 5.66 9.66 11.90
CA ARG A 186 5.49 11.06 12.31
C ARG A 186 4.15 11.58 11.82
N GLY A 187 3.27 11.91 12.77
CA GLY A 187 2.03 12.64 12.54
C GLY A 187 0.74 11.85 12.86
N PRO A 188 -0.17 12.39 13.69
CA PRO A 188 -1.51 11.82 13.92
C PRO A 188 -2.46 11.94 12.72
N CYS A 189 -2.01 12.52 11.60
CA CYS A 189 -2.79 12.91 10.42
C CYS A 189 -2.82 11.87 9.28
N LEU A 190 -1.99 10.82 9.33
CA LEU A 190 -1.87 9.84 8.24
C LEU A 190 -2.84 8.65 8.34
N LYS A 191 -3.61 8.55 9.44
CA LYS A 191 -4.64 7.54 9.65
C LYS A 191 -5.87 8.17 10.30
N VAL A 192 -6.96 8.25 9.55
CA VAL A 192 -8.22 8.86 9.98
C VAL A 192 -9.32 7.80 10.00
N GLU A 193 -9.83 7.51 11.18
CA GLU A 193 -10.92 6.56 11.37
C GLU A 193 -12.23 7.09 10.76
N HIS A 194 -13.08 6.18 10.31
CA HIS A 194 -14.41 6.47 9.74
C HIS A 194 -15.42 6.90 10.82
N THR A 195 -15.11 7.95 11.59
CA THR A 195 -16.01 8.50 12.60
C THR A 195 -16.67 9.79 12.12
N ARG A 196 -17.57 10.35 12.93
CA ARG A 196 -18.22 11.65 12.63
C ARG A 196 -17.21 12.79 12.42
N GLU A 197 -16.05 12.72 13.06
CA GLU A 197 -14.98 13.72 12.96
C GLU A 197 -14.05 13.52 11.75
N MET A 198 -14.24 12.47 10.96
CA MET A 198 -13.35 12.08 9.87
C MET A 198 -13.09 13.24 8.90
N LYS A 199 -14.15 13.89 8.40
CA LYS A 199 -14.02 14.97 7.41
C LYS A 199 -13.23 16.16 7.95
N ARG A 200 -13.50 16.56 9.20
CA ARG A 200 -12.74 17.63 9.86
C ARG A 200 -11.27 17.27 10.04
N ARG A 201 -10.97 16.02 10.41
CA ARG A 201 -9.59 15.52 10.54
C ARG A 201 -8.87 15.44 9.20
N LEU A 202 -9.56 15.04 8.13
CA LEU A 202 -9.01 15.05 6.78
C LEU A 202 -8.73 16.48 6.31
N GLU A 203 -9.62 17.43 6.57
CA GLU A 203 -9.40 18.83 6.21
C GLU A 203 -8.18 19.43 6.92
N LEU A 204 -8.01 19.13 8.22
CA LEU A 204 -6.79 19.49 8.93
C LEU A 204 -5.54 18.83 8.30
N ALA A 205 -5.64 17.56 7.89
CA ALA A 205 -4.55 16.88 7.20
C ALA A 205 -4.24 17.51 5.83
N LYS A 206 -5.25 17.99 5.09
CA LYS A 206 -5.06 18.71 3.82
C LYS A 206 -4.22 19.97 4.02
N GLN A 207 -4.52 20.75 5.07
CA GLN A 207 -3.78 21.97 5.40
C GLN A 207 -2.31 21.71 5.73
N LEU A 208 -2.01 20.51 6.26
CA LEU A 208 -0.67 20.08 6.60
C LEU A 208 0.03 19.34 5.44
N LEU A 209 -0.55 19.23 4.25
CA LEU A 209 0.01 18.43 3.15
C LEU A 209 1.42 18.87 2.74
N VAL A 210 1.69 20.18 2.76
CA VAL A 210 3.02 20.72 2.45
C VAL A 210 4.04 20.26 3.49
N GLU A 211 3.73 20.37 4.79
CA GLU A 211 4.60 19.86 5.87
C GLU A 211 4.75 18.34 5.83
N ILE A 212 3.69 17.63 5.43
CA ILE A 212 3.73 16.18 5.19
C ILE A 212 4.77 15.90 4.08
N ILE A 213 4.75 16.65 2.98
CA ILE A 213 5.73 16.48 1.89
C ILE A 213 7.17 16.70 2.35
N ASP A 214 7.44 17.61 3.31
CA ASP A 214 8.78 17.78 3.88
C ASP A 214 9.32 16.50 4.55
N GLY A 215 8.44 15.57 4.93
CA GLY A 215 8.82 14.22 5.37
C GLY A 215 9.66 13.44 4.33
N TYR A 216 9.56 13.78 3.04
CA TYR A 216 10.44 13.21 2.01
C TYR A 216 11.91 13.59 2.19
N ALA A 217 12.23 14.73 2.81
CA ALA A 217 13.60 15.11 3.11
C ALA A 217 14.24 14.13 4.10
N GLU A 218 13.48 13.67 5.11
CA GLU A 218 13.96 12.65 6.05
C GLU A 218 14.17 11.30 5.37
N ILE A 219 13.25 10.90 4.48
CA ILE A 219 13.35 9.68 3.68
C ILE A 219 14.60 9.74 2.79
N GLU A 220 14.80 10.85 2.10
CA GLU A 220 15.98 11.08 1.25
C GLU A 220 17.27 10.99 2.04
N GLN A 221 17.36 11.64 3.19
CA GLN A 221 18.53 11.55 4.06
C GLN A 221 18.79 10.11 4.52
N ALA A 222 17.75 9.36 4.87
CA ALA A 222 17.88 7.95 5.24
C ALA A 222 18.40 7.12 4.06
N PHE A 223 17.85 7.29 2.86
CA PHE A 223 18.29 6.57 1.65
C PHE A 223 19.74 6.89 1.28
N LYS A 224 20.13 8.16 1.32
CA LYS A 224 21.52 8.58 1.09
C LYS A 224 22.47 7.92 2.10
N ARG A 225 22.08 7.85 3.38
CA ARG A 225 22.89 7.17 4.40
C ARG A 225 22.97 5.66 4.15
N PHE A 226 21.85 5.00 3.82
CA PHE A 226 21.84 3.58 3.46
C PHE A 226 22.81 3.29 2.30
N ALA A 227 22.85 4.15 1.29
CA ALA A 227 23.75 4.01 0.14
C ALA A 227 25.23 4.24 0.46
N THR A 228 25.53 4.95 1.55
CA THR A 228 26.92 5.18 2.01
C THR A 228 27.38 4.21 3.08
N THR A 229 26.52 3.27 3.50
CA THR A 229 26.81 2.33 4.58
C THR A 229 27.14 0.96 3.98
N PRO A 230 28.43 0.55 3.92
CA PRO A 230 28.80 -0.79 3.46
C PRO A 230 28.26 -1.84 4.42
N LEU A 231 27.81 -2.96 3.87
CA LEU A 231 27.25 -4.07 4.63
C LEU A 231 28.00 -5.35 4.27
N GLY A 232 28.75 -5.91 5.22
CA GLY A 232 29.43 -7.19 5.03
C GLY A 232 28.46 -8.37 5.09
N ASP A 233 28.87 -9.55 4.63
CA ASP A 233 27.99 -10.73 4.56
C ASP A 233 27.35 -11.07 5.91
N LYS A 234 28.11 -11.02 7.01
CA LYS A 234 27.58 -11.28 8.36
C LYS A 234 26.50 -10.28 8.77
N GLU A 235 26.68 -9.00 8.44
CA GLU A 235 25.72 -7.94 8.76
C GLU A 235 24.47 -8.03 7.88
N LEU A 236 24.63 -8.44 6.63
CA LEU A 236 23.51 -8.70 5.72
C LEU A 236 22.63 -9.85 6.23
N HIS A 237 23.22 -10.95 6.68
CA HIS A 237 22.47 -12.04 7.31
C HIS A 237 21.74 -11.56 8.56
N ALA A 238 22.43 -10.82 9.45
CA ALA A 238 21.82 -10.26 10.66
C ALA A 238 20.66 -9.29 10.34
N TYR A 239 20.80 -8.47 9.30
CA TYR A 239 19.75 -7.60 8.82
C TYR A 239 18.52 -8.40 8.34
N LEU A 240 18.71 -9.40 7.49
CA LEU A 240 17.62 -10.22 6.98
C LEU A 240 16.96 -11.07 8.08
N ASP A 241 17.73 -11.51 9.07
CA ASP A 241 17.22 -12.18 10.27
C ASP A 241 16.32 -11.24 11.07
N ALA A 242 16.68 -9.96 11.20
CA ALA A 242 15.86 -8.96 11.89
C ALA A 242 14.58 -8.59 11.11
N VAL A 243 14.62 -8.62 9.77
CA VAL A 243 13.46 -8.35 8.91
C VAL A 243 12.49 -9.54 8.85
N PHE A 244 13.03 -10.75 8.75
CA PHE A 244 12.27 -12.00 8.70
C PHE A 244 12.66 -12.88 9.89
N PRO A 245 12.25 -12.54 11.13
CA PRO A 245 12.68 -13.24 12.33
C PRO A 245 12.24 -14.72 12.32
N PRO A 246 13.00 -15.61 12.97
CA PRO A 246 12.54 -16.97 13.16
C PRO A 246 11.24 -16.94 14.00
N PRO A 247 10.27 -17.82 13.72
CA PRO A 247 9.05 -17.88 14.52
C PRO A 247 9.38 -18.25 15.97
N THR A 248 8.52 -17.87 16.90
CA THR A 248 8.65 -18.28 18.30
C THR A 248 8.31 -19.77 18.44
N PRO A 249 9.13 -20.58 19.14
CA PRO A 249 8.81 -21.97 19.42
C PRO A 249 7.46 -22.13 20.13
N PRO A 250 6.66 -23.16 19.80
CA PRO A 250 5.39 -23.38 20.46
C PRO A 250 5.61 -23.76 21.92
N ALA A 251 4.80 -23.20 22.83
CA ALA A 251 4.87 -23.49 24.27
C ALA A 251 4.56 -24.97 24.62
N SER A 252 3.90 -25.70 23.72
CA SER A 252 3.67 -27.15 23.87
C SER A 252 3.97 -27.88 22.54
N PRO A 253 4.69 -29.02 22.61
CA PRO A 253 5.09 -29.79 21.44
C PRO A 253 3.96 -30.75 21.00
N LYS A 254 2.80 -30.21 20.62
CA LYS A 254 1.81 -30.99 19.89
C LYS A 254 2.31 -31.21 18.46
N LYS A 255 2.04 -32.37 17.85
CA LYS A 255 2.53 -32.71 16.50
C LYS A 255 2.15 -31.66 15.45
N GLU A 256 0.94 -31.11 15.54
CA GLU A 256 0.43 -30.09 14.63
C GLU A 256 1.08 -28.71 14.87
N SER A 257 1.41 -28.36 16.12
CA SER A 257 2.13 -27.12 16.43
C SER A 257 3.61 -27.20 16.03
N ALA A 258 4.22 -28.38 16.14
CA ALA A 258 5.60 -28.63 15.69
C ALA A 258 5.72 -28.53 14.16
N ALA A 259 4.83 -29.19 13.41
CA ALA A 259 4.83 -29.11 11.94
C ALA A 259 4.58 -27.68 11.42
N ARG A 260 3.66 -26.94 12.06
CA ARG A 260 3.42 -25.53 11.74
C ARG A 260 4.65 -24.66 12.03
N TYR A 261 5.30 -24.87 13.18
CA TYR A 261 6.50 -24.15 13.56
C TYR A 261 7.64 -24.39 12.56
N GLU A 262 7.89 -25.65 12.18
CA GLU A 262 8.89 -26.02 11.19
C GLU A 262 8.60 -25.39 9.82
N ALA A 263 7.34 -25.41 9.38
CA ALA A 263 6.93 -24.76 8.13
C ALA A 263 7.16 -23.24 8.13
N GLU A 264 6.92 -22.56 9.26
CA GLU A 264 7.20 -21.13 9.40
C GLU A 264 8.72 -20.85 9.47
N CYS A 265 9.52 -21.72 10.09
CA CYS A 265 10.98 -21.64 10.08
C CYS A 265 11.54 -21.74 8.66
N GLU A 266 11.12 -22.75 7.91
CA GLU A 266 11.54 -22.94 6.51
C GLU A 266 11.07 -21.79 5.61
N ARG A 267 9.88 -21.23 5.88
CA ARG A 267 9.41 -20.04 5.18
C ARG A 267 10.30 -18.83 5.45
N ALA A 268 10.67 -18.57 6.71
CA ALA A 268 11.57 -17.47 7.05
C ALA A 268 12.93 -17.65 6.36
N LYS A 269 13.52 -18.85 6.40
CA LYS A 269 14.77 -19.17 5.68
C LYS A 269 14.65 -18.91 4.19
N ARG A 270 13.56 -19.33 3.55
CA ARG A 270 13.30 -19.09 2.13
C ARG A 270 13.24 -17.60 1.80
N HIS A 271 12.51 -16.81 2.59
CA HIS A 271 12.42 -15.37 2.39
C HIS A 271 13.81 -14.72 2.43
N ARG A 272 14.63 -15.08 3.43
CA ARG A 272 16.00 -14.59 3.56
C ARG A 272 16.87 -15.02 2.38
N GLY A 273 16.81 -16.29 1.98
CA GLY A 273 17.53 -16.84 0.82
C GLY A 273 17.22 -16.07 -0.47
N CYS A 274 15.94 -15.83 -0.76
CA CYS A 274 15.55 -15.03 -1.93
C CYS A 274 16.08 -13.60 -1.85
N CYS A 275 16.03 -12.95 -0.68
CA CYS A 275 16.57 -11.59 -0.51
C CYS A 275 18.11 -11.56 -0.66
N MET A 276 18.81 -12.63 -0.25
CA MET A 276 20.25 -12.78 -0.47
C MET A 276 20.60 -12.92 -1.95
N GLU A 277 19.84 -13.73 -2.69
CA GLU A 277 20.00 -13.86 -4.14
C GLU A 277 19.76 -12.52 -4.83
N LEU A 278 18.65 -11.83 -4.50
CA LEU A 278 18.28 -10.53 -5.06
C LEU A 278 19.33 -9.46 -4.76
N PHE A 279 19.97 -9.48 -3.59
CA PHE A 279 21.07 -8.57 -3.24
C PHE A 279 22.24 -8.65 -4.23
N GLY A 280 22.51 -9.84 -4.77
CA GLY A 280 23.57 -10.08 -5.75
C GLY A 280 23.22 -9.71 -7.20
N THR A 281 21.96 -9.36 -7.50
CA THR A 281 21.52 -9.08 -8.87
C THR A 281 21.97 -7.71 -9.36
N TRP A 282 22.01 -7.54 -10.69
CA TRP A 282 22.41 -6.27 -11.31
C TRP A 282 21.55 -5.08 -10.83
N ARG A 283 20.26 -5.29 -10.53
CA ARG A 283 19.35 -4.25 -10.01
C ARG A 283 19.77 -3.74 -8.64
N ASN A 284 20.41 -4.55 -7.80
CA ASN A 284 20.87 -4.16 -6.47
C ASN A 284 22.39 -3.94 -6.41
N ARG A 285 23.08 -4.06 -7.55
CA ARG A 285 24.52 -3.78 -7.71
C ARG A 285 24.79 -2.58 -8.62
N LEU A 286 23.91 -1.58 -8.58
CA LEU A 286 24.14 -0.33 -9.29
C LEU A 286 25.43 0.36 -8.82
N PRO A 287 26.10 1.13 -9.69
CA PRO A 287 27.22 1.98 -9.32
C PRO A 287 26.86 2.87 -8.12
N GLY A 288 27.78 3.00 -7.16
CA GLY A 288 27.57 3.84 -5.99
C GLY A 288 26.69 3.26 -4.88
N THR A 289 26.01 2.12 -5.11
CA THR A 289 25.17 1.47 -4.08
C THR A 289 25.42 -0.02 -3.89
N ALA A 290 26.21 -0.67 -4.75
CA ALA A 290 26.52 -2.09 -4.63
C ALA A 290 27.16 -2.43 -3.28
N GLY A 291 26.69 -3.50 -2.62
CA GLY A 291 27.25 -3.95 -1.33
C GLY A 291 26.89 -3.06 -0.13
N THR A 292 25.86 -2.22 -0.26
CA THR A 292 25.46 -1.27 0.77
C THR A 292 24.15 -1.66 1.43
N LEU A 293 23.83 -1.03 2.55
CA LEU A 293 22.55 -1.18 3.21
C LEU A 293 21.37 -0.76 2.31
N TRP A 294 21.57 0.15 1.35
CA TRP A 294 20.56 0.48 0.33
C TRP A 294 20.26 -0.72 -0.58
N ALA A 295 21.28 -1.45 -1.02
CA ALA A 295 21.09 -2.67 -1.80
C ALA A 295 20.37 -3.76 -0.99
N ALA A 296 20.67 -3.89 0.30
CA ALA A 296 20.02 -4.84 1.20
C ALA A 296 18.54 -4.51 1.43
N TYR A 297 18.23 -3.23 1.68
CA TYR A 297 16.84 -2.78 1.79
C TYR A 297 16.06 -3.00 0.49
N ASN A 298 16.68 -2.70 -0.65
CA ASN A 298 16.02 -2.89 -1.94
C ASN A 298 15.79 -4.36 -2.28
N SER A 299 16.70 -5.27 -1.91
CA SER A 299 16.47 -6.71 -2.13
C SER A 299 15.25 -7.23 -1.37
N VAL A 300 15.00 -6.72 -0.16
CA VAL A 300 13.76 -7.01 0.59
C VAL A 300 12.54 -6.43 -0.11
N THR A 301 12.59 -5.16 -0.53
CA THR A 301 11.42 -4.54 -1.16
C THR A 301 11.09 -5.13 -2.54
N GLU A 302 12.11 -5.48 -3.32
CA GLU A 302 11.97 -6.19 -4.59
C GLU A 302 11.38 -7.59 -4.36
N TYR A 303 11.86 -8.29 -3.33
CA TYR A 303 11.28 -9.56 -2.92
C TYR A 303 9.79 -9.41 -2.59
N VAL A 304 9.44 -8.45 -1.74
CA VAL A 304 8.05 -8.21 -1.32
C VAL A 304 7.13 -7.86 -2.49
N ASP A 305 7.60 -7.04 -3.43
CA ASP A 305 6.76 -6.51 -4.49
C ASP A 305 6.64 -7.46 -5.68
N HIS A 306 7.66 -8.27 -5.97
CA HIS A 306 7.70 -9.07 -7.21
C HIS A 306 7.68 -10.59 -6.98
N TYR A 307 8.23 -11.06 -5.86
CA TYR A 307 8.50 -12.48 -5.62
C TYR A 307 7.76 -13.06 -4.42
N TYR A 308 7.18 -12.22 -3.56
CA TYR A 308 6.51 -12.67 -2.35
C TYR A 308 5.21 -13.39 -2.68
N VAL A 309 5.16 -14.66 -2.29
CA VAL A 309 3.97 -15.51 -2.38
C VAL A 309 3.41 -15.69 -0.98
N ALA A 310 2.21 -15.16 -0.73
CA ALA A 310 1.55 -15.32 0.57
C ALA A 310 0.90 -16.71 0.68
N GLY A 311 1.62 -17.70 1.19
CA GLY A 311 1.05 -18.99 1.63
C GLY A 311 0.37 -19.84 0.55
N ASN A 312 -0.02 -21.08 0.93
CA ASN A 312 -0.53 -22.20 0.11
C ASN A 312 -0.40 -22.05 -1.42
N SER A 313 0.83 -22.20 -1.89
CA SER A 313 1.22 -22.74 -3.20
C SER A 313 0.53 -22.17 -4.44
N ARG A 314 0.01 -20.94 -4.40
CA ARG A 314 -0.43 -20.20 -5.58
C ARG A 314 0.20 -18.83 -5.55
N ALA A 315 0.79 -18.41 -6.67
CA ALA A 315 1.17 -17.01 -6.86
C ALA A 315 -0.03 -16.15 -6.49
N LEU A 316 0.19 -15.09 -5.69
CA LEU A 316 -0.86 -14.10 -5.46
C LEU A 316 -1.40 -13.64 -6.81
N SER A 317 -2.72 -13.55 -6.95
CA SER A 317 -3.30 -12.90 -8.11
C SER A 317 -2.73 -11.48 -8.23
N PRO A 318 -2.70 -10.89 -9.44
CA PRO A 318 -2.09 -9.59 -9.62
C PRO A 318 -2.51 -8.49 -8.65
N SER A 319 -3.79 -8.49 -8.32
CA SER A 319 -4.43 -7.62 -7.34
C SER A 319 -4.16 -8.01 -5.88
N GLY A 320 -4.12 -9.30 -5.53
CA GLY A 320 -3.83 -9.75 -4.16
C GLY A 320 -2.39 -9.40 -3.77
N ARG A 321 -1.52 -9.33 -4.78
CA ARG A 321 -0.19 -8.72 -4.67
C ARG A 321 -0.28 -7.22 -4.39
N LEU A 322 -1.01 -6.44 -5.20
CA LEU A 322 -1.21 -4.99 -4.96
C LEU A 322 -1.76 -4.71 -3.55
N GLN A 323 -2.77 -5.48 -3.14
CA GLN A 323 -3.33 -5.42 -1.79
C GLN A 323 -2.26 -5.65 -0.73
N SER A 324 -1.46 -6.71 -0.86
CA SER A 324 -0.39 -7.02 0.09
C SER A 324 0.68 -5.92 0.11
N MET A 325 1.06 -5.41 -1.06
CA MET A 325 2.09 -4.39 -1.25
C MET A 325 1.73 -3.05 -0.59
N TRP A 326 0.46 -2.65 -0.64
CA TRP A 326 0.01 -1.33 -0.16
C TRP A 326 -0.72 -1.37 1.18
N PHE A 327 -1.48 -2.44 1.46
CA PHE A 327 -2.42 -2.49 2.59
C PHE A 327 -2.18 -3.65 3.55
N GLY A 328 -1.44 -4.67 3.13
CA GLY A 328 -1.28 -5.92 3.87
C GLY A 328 0.11 -6.14 4.46
N ARG A 329 0.44 -7.43 4.58
CA ARG A 329 1.71 -7.89 5.18
C ARG A 329 2.93 -7.36 4.44
N GLY A 330 2.88 -7.24 3.11
CA GLY A 330 3.98 -6.69 2.33
C GLY A 330 4.34 -5.26 2.74
N SER A 331 3.35 -4.37 2.89
CA SER A 331 3.57 -3.01 3.39
C SER A 331 4.23 -3.00 4.78
N LEU A 332 3.79 -3.87 5.69
CA LEU A 332 4.39 -3.99 7.03
C LEU A 332 5.84 -4.48 6.97
N THR A 333 6.13 -5.50 6.16
CA THR A 333 7.49 -6.02 5.98
C THR A 333 8.44 -4.93 5.47
N LYS A 334 8.02 -4.11 4.49
CA LYS A 334 8.83 -3.00 3.97
C LYS A 334 9.09 -1.92 5.03
N ALA A 335 8.09 -1.60 5.85
CA ALA A 335 8.25 -0.68 6.98
C ALA A 335 9.22 -1.22 8.05
N VAL A 336 9.14 -2.52 8.36
CA VAL A 336 10.10 -3.20 9.26
C VAL A 336 11.51 -3.15 8.66
N ALA A 337 11.66 -3.48 7.37
CA ALA A 337 12.94 -3.45 6.66
C ALA A 337 13.61 -2.08 6.70
N PHE A 338 12.83 -1.01 6.51
CA PHE A 338 13.33 0.36 6.63
C PHE A 338 13.73 0.69 8.08
N SER A 339 12.91 0.31 9.07
CA SER A 339 13.20 0.52 10.49
C SER A 339 14.50 -0.18 10.91
N LYS A 340 14.68 -1.45 10.52
CA LYS A 340 15.89 -2.22 10.81
C LYS A 340 17.14 -1.65 10.14
N ALA A 341 17.00 -1.12 8.93
CA ALA A 341 18.10 -0.42 8.28
C ALA A 341 18.49 0.87 9.04
N ARG A 342 17.51 1.61 9.56
CA ARG A 342 17.80 2.78 10.40
C ARG A 342 18.51 2.42 11.71
N GLU A 343 18.07 1.35 12.37
CA GLU A 343 18.71 0.85 13.61
C GLU A 343 20.20 0.54 13.40
N ILE A 344 20.59 -0.05 12.25
CA ILE A 344 22.00 -0.32 11.92
C ILE A 344 22.82 0.97 11.78
N ILE A 345 22.25 2.02 11.18
CA ILE A 345 22.94 3.32 11.10
C ILE A 345 23.12 3.91 12.50
N GLU A 346 22.07 3.86 13.32
CA GLU A 346 22.07 4.44 14.66
C GLU A 346 23.07 3.70 15.57
N SER A 347 23.18 2.37 15.46
CA SER A 347 24.14 1.59 16.25
C SER A 347 25.60 1.84 15.87
N ARG A 348 25.90 2.24 14.63
CA ARG A 348 27.28 2.58 14.19
C ARG A 348 27.75 3.98 14.63
N ARG A 349 26.85 4.80 15.19
CA ARG A 349 27.15 6.15 15.68
C ARG A 349 27.56 6.17 17.16
N ASN A 350 27.24 5.11 17.88
CA ASN A 350 27.60 4.91 19.29
C ASN A 350 28.85 4.04 19.41
#